data_AF-A0A1Y4RVR3-F1
#
_entry.id   AF-A0A1Y4RVR3-F1
#
_cell.length_a   1.000
_cell.length_b   1.000
_cell.length_c   1.000
_cell.angle_alpha   90.00
_cell.angle_beta   90.00
_cell.angle_gamma   90.00
#
_symmetry.space_group_name_H-M   'P 1'
#
loop_
_entity.id
_entity.type
_entity.pdbx_description
1 polymer ?
#
loop_
_entity_poly.entity_id
_entity_poly.type
_entity_poly.pdbx_seq_one_letter_code
_entity_poly.pdbx_strand_id
1 'polypeptide(L)'
;MASSGQNRGFPEIIKFGNQFDQFCDSVSGIATKIASDAGKAESSLKDEVSKRNIQKVYEISMRLKNIVDRGEARERVRDMVSNAKREQAELEALER
;
A
#
# COMPACT_ATOMS: atom_id res chain seq x y z
N MET A 1 -22.84 21.59 -28.79
CA MET A 1 -22.40 20.20 -28.97
C MET A 1 -21.49 19.87 -27.80
N ALA A 2 -21.97 19.01 -26.90
CA ALA A 2 -21.23 18.62 -25.70
C ALA A 2 -19.91 17.97 -26.14
N SER A 3 -18.79 18.39 -25.55
CA SER A 3 -17.53 17.64 -25.67
C SER A 3 -17.70 16.39 -24.82
N SER A 4 -18.14 15.33 -25.49
CA SER A 4 -18.48 14.03 -24.92
C SER A 4 -17.20 13.28 -24.54
N GLY A 5 -17.14 12.80 -23.29
CA GLY A 5 -16.47 11.55 -22.90
C GLY A 5 -14.94 11.50 -22.81
N GLN A 6 -14.16 12.33 -23.51
CA GLN A 6 -12.84 11.86 -23.93
C GLN A 6 -11.63 11.98 -22.98
N ASN A 7 -11.71 12.55 -21.77
CA ASN A 7 -10.51 12.53 -20.90
C ASN A 7 -10.77 12.79 -19.42
N ARG A 8 -11.70 12.07 -18.79
CA ARG A 8 -11.91 12.19 -17.32
C ARG A 8 -10.76 11.60 -16.49
N GLY A 9 -9.71 11.05 -17.11
CA GLY A 9 -8.53 10.53 -16.43
C GLY A 9 -8.79 9.29 -15.56
N PHE A 10 -9.98 8.66 -15.68
CA PHE A 10 -10.31 7.46 -14.90
C PHE A 10 -9.32 6.31 -15.12
N PRO A 11 -8.89 6.00 -16.35
CA PRO A 11 -7.87 4.97 -16.56
C PRO A 11 -6.58 5.26 -15.79
N GLU A 12 -6.14 6.52 -15.76
CA GLU A 12 -4.96 6.97 -15.02
C GLU A 12 -5.18 6.88 -13.50
N ILE A 13 -6.33 7.34 -12.99
CA ILE A 13 -6.67 7.25 -11.56
C ILE A 13 -6.68 5.79 -11.10
N ILE A 14 -7.34 4.90 -11.86
CA ILE A 14 -7.41 3.47 -11.57
C ILE A 14 -6.00 2.87 -11.62
N LYS A 15 -5.20 3.20 -12.64
CA LYS A 15 -3.83 2.71 -12.79
C LYS A 15 -2.95 3.12 -11.61
N PHE A 16 -2.87 4.42 -11.30
CA PHE A 16 -2.00 4.91 -10.22
C PHE A 16 -2.51 4.48 -8.84
N GLY A 17 -3.82 4.42 -8.62
CA GLY A 17 -4.38 3.92 -7.38
C GLY A 17 -4.10 2.44 -7.14
N ASN A 18 -4.18 1.61 -8.18
CA ASN A 18 -3.76 0.20 -8.09
C ASN A 18 -2.25 0.06 -7.83
N GLN A 19 -1.43 0.89 -8.46
CA GLN A 19 0.03 0.91 -8.21
C GLN A 19 0.35 1.29 -6.76
N PHE A 20 -0.38 2.25 -6.19
CA PHE A 20 -0.24 2.62 -4.79
C PHE A 20 -0.62 1.46 -3.86
N ASP A 21 -1.70 0.75 -4.15
CA ASP A 21 -2.11 -0.42 -3.35
C ASP A 21 -1.04 -1.52 -3.39
N GLN A 22 -0.48 -1.81 -4.57
CA GLN A 22 0.64 -2.75 -4.75
C GLN A 22 1.92 -2.30 -4.04
N PHE A 23 2.19 -1.00 -4.02
CA PHE A 23 3.30 -0.43 -3.25
C PHE A 23 3.10 -0.70 -1.74
N CYS A 24 1.90 -0.46 -1.21
CA CYS A 24 1.59 -0.77 0.19
C CYS A 24 1.80 -2.26 0.52
N ASP A 25 1.36 -3.17 -0.37
CA ASP A 25 1.60 -4.61 -0.20
C ASP A 25 3.08 -4.96 -0.22
N SER A 26 3.84 -4.37 -1.14
CA SER A 26 5.28 -4.59 -1.24
C SER A 26 6.00 -4.12 0.03
N VAL A 27 5.65 -2.95 0.55
CA VAL A 27 6.20 -2.43 1.80
C VAL A 27 5.84 -3.33 2.98
N SER A 28 4.58 -3.78 3.07
CA SER A 28 4.11 -4.69 4.13
C SER A 28 4.87 -6.02 4.10
N GLY A 29 5.06 -6.59 2.90
CA GLY A 29 5.82 -7.83 2.69
C GLY A 29 7.30 -7.69 3.06
N ILE A 30 7.97 -6.63 2.60
CA ILE A 30 9.39 -6.37 2.92
C ILE A 30 9.55 -6.16 4.43
N ALA A 31 8.70 -5.33 5.04
CA ALA A 31 8.73 -5.07 6.48
C ALA A 31 8.52 -6.35 7.30
N THR A 32 7.58 -7.22 6.89
CA THR A 32 7.34 -8.52 7.53
C THR A 32 8.58 -9.41 7.45
N LYS A 33 9.25 -9.45 6.30
CA LYS A 33 10.48 -10.24 6.11
C LYS A 33 11.61 -9.73 7.01
N ILE A 34 11.85 -8.41 7.02
CA ILE A 34 12.90 -7.81 7.86
C ILE A 34 12.61 -8.07 9.35
N ALA A 35 11.36 -7.95 9.80
CA ALA A 35 10.99 -8.27 11.18
C ALA A 35 11.27 -9.74 11.51
N SER A 36 10.89 -10.68 10.64
CA SER A 36 11.21 -12.10 10.80
C SER A 36 12.72 -12.34 10.90
N ASP A 37 13.51 -11.75 10.00
CA ASP A 37 14.96 -11.95 9.97
C ASP A 37 15.65 -11.32 11.20
N ALA A 38 15.16 -10.17 11.66
CA ALA A 38 15.61 -9.54 12.91
C ALA A 38 15.33 -10.45 14.13
N GLY A 39 14.12 -10.99 14.25
CA GLY A 39 13.77 -11.90 15.35
C GLY A 39 14.63 -13.17 15.35
N LYS A 40 14.97 -13.71 14.17
CA LYS A 40 15.93 -14.84 14.06
C LYS A 40 17.33 -14.44 14.48
N ALA A 41 17.81 -13.29 14.00
CA ALA A 41 19.15 -12.80 14.32
C ALA A 41 19.34 -12.56 15.83
N GLU A 42 18.34 -12.01 16.52
CA GLU A 42 18.39 -11.74 17.96
C GLU A 42 18.79 -12.98 18.78
N SER A 43 18.25 -14.15 18.42
CA SER A 43 18.52 -15.43 19.09
C SER A 43 20.00 -15.86 19.01
N SER A 44 20.73 -15.37 18.01
CA SER A 44 22.14 -15.71 17.76
C SER A 44 23.12 -14.72 18.42
N LEU A 45 22.62 -13.59 18.93
CA LEU A 45 23.46 -12.53 19.51
C LEU A 45 23.75 -12.80 20.98
N LYS A 46 24.99 -12.51 21.40
CA LYS A 46 25.42 -12.70 22.79
C LYS A 46 25.43 -11.42 23.59
N ASP A 47 25.66 -10.27 22.95
CA ASP A 47 25.76 -8.98 23.61
C ASP A 47 24.42 -8.22 23.64
N GLU A 48 24.16 -7.54 24.75
CA GLU A 48 22.89 -6.82 24.97
C GLU A 48 22.71 -5.59 24.08
N VAL A 49 23.81 -5.00 23.60
CA VAL A 49 23.76 -3.82 22.73
C VAL A 49 23.27 -4.22 21.34
N SER A 50 23.82 -5.30 20.76
CA SER A 50 23.39 -5.82 19.47
C SER A 50 21.97 -6.38 19.53
N LYS A 51 21.59 -7.06 20.61
CA LYS A 51 20.19 -7.47 20.83
C LYS A 51 19.24 -6.28 20.80
N ARG A 52 19.54 -5.21 21.55
CA ARG A 52 18.75 -3.97 21.54
C ARG A 52 18.69 -3.33 20.15
N ASN A 53 19.78 -3.34 19.40
CA ASN A 53 19.80 -2.77 18.06
C ASN A 53 18.93 -3.57 17.07
N ILE A 54 19.00 -4.89 17.11
CA ILE A 54 18.18 -5.76 16.26
C ILE A 54 16.69 -5.71 16.66
N GLN A 55 16.40 -5.62 17.96
CA GLN A 55 15.04 -5.41 18.44
C GLN A 55 14.44 -4.10 17.91
N LYS A 56 15.23 -3.01 17.83
CA LYS A 56 14.78 -1.76 17.19
C LYS A 56 14.47 -1.95 15.70
N VAL A 57 15.25 -2.76 14.98
CA VAL A 57 14.97 -3.07 13.56
C VAL A 57 13.64 -3.82 13.43
N TYR A 58 13.38 -4.80 14.32
CA TYR A 58 12.09 -5.47 14.40
C TYR A 58 10.94 -4.48 14.61
N GLU A 59 11.06 -3.62 15.63
CA GLU A 59 10.03 -2.64 15.99
C GLU A 59 9.72 -1.65 14.87
N ILE A 60 10.76 -1.10 14.22
CA ILE A 60 10.62 -0.18 13.09
C ILE A 60 9.91 -0.88 11.93
N SER A 61 10.27 -2.13 11.64
CA SER A 61 9.66 -2.91 10.56
C SER A 61 8.18 -3.18 10.84
N MET A 62 7.83 -3.60 12.06
CA MET A 62 6.44 -3.80 12.45
C MET A 62 5.63 -2.50 12.42
N ARG A 63 6.23 -1.37 12.78
CA ARG A 63 5.59 -0.06 12.67
C ARG A 63 5.34 0.33 11.21
N LEU A 64 6.31 0.13 10.32
CA LEU A 64 6.17 0.40 8.90
C LEU A 64 5.04 -0.44 8.28
N LYS A 65 5.01 -1.74 8.59
CA LYS A 65 3.92 -2.65 8.20
C LYS A 65 2.56 -2.11 8.64
N ASN A 66 2.44 -1.73 9.91
CA ASN A 66 1.17 -1.21 10.45
C ASN A 66 0.73 0.09 9.78
N ILE A 67 1.67 0.99 9.45
CA ILE A 67 1.38 2.24 8.74
C ILE A 67 0.77 1.96 7.37
N VAL A 68 1.29 0.99 6.62
CA VAL A 68 0.78 0.69 5.27
C VAL A 68 -0.46 -0.21 5.28
N ASP A 69 -0.59 -1.10 6.26
CA ASP A 69 -1.75 -2.01 6.35
C ASP A 69 -3.00 -1.31 6.90
N ARG A 70 -2.82 -0.39 7.85
CA ARG A 70 -3.92 0.34 8.52
C ARG A 70 -3.94 1.82 8.19
N GLY A 71 -3.17 2.23 7.18
CA GLY A 71 -3.04 3.62 6.81
C GLY A 71 -4.29 4.12 6.13
N GLU A 72 -4.89 5.18 6.67
CA GLU A 72 -6.05 5.85 6.09
C GLU A 72 -5.81 6.26 4.62
N ALA A 73 -4.57 6.58 4.26
CA ALA A 73 -4.19 6.86 2.88
C ALA A 73 -4.47 5.70 1.91
N ARG A 74 -4.23 4.45 2.34
CA ARG A 74 -4.48 3.26 1.53
C ARG A 74 -5.98 3.02 1.31
N GLU A 75 -6.77 3.17 2.36
CA GLU A 75 -8.23 3.07 2.29
C GLU A 75 -8.80 4.15 1.36
N ARG A 76 -8.41 5.41 1.54
CA ARG A 76 -8.85 6.52 0.69
C ARG A 76 -8.52 6.31 -0.79
N VAL A 77 -7.34 5.75 -1.10
CA VAL A 77 -6.97 5.43 -2.49
C VAL A 77 -7.84 4.31 -3.06
N ARG A 78 -8.15 3.27 -2.28
CA ARG A 78 -9.06 2.19 -2.69
C ARG A 78 -10.48 2.71 -2.96
N ASP A 79 -10.98 3.62 -2.12
CA ASP A 79 -12.28 4.26 -2.31
C ASP A 79 -12.30 5.09 -3.59
N MET A 80 -11.25 5.88 -3.84
CA MET A 80 -11.10 6.67 -5.06
C MET A 80 -11.09 5.79 -6.32
N VAL A 81 -10.35 4.68 -6.30
CA VAL A 81 -10.34 3.72 -7.42
C VAL A 81 -11.71 3.09 -7.63
N SER A 82 -12.42 2.74 -6.55
CA SER A 82 -13.75 2.14 -6.62
C SER A 82 -14.78 3.10 -7.20
N ASN A 83 -14.74 4.37 -6.79
CA ASN A 83 -15.58 5.42 -7.35
C ASN A 83 -15.26 5.66 -8.84
N ALA A 84 -13.97 5.75 -9.20
CA ALA A 84 -13.55 5.91 -10.60
C ALA A 84 -14.05 4.76 -11.49
N LYS A 85 -13.98 3.52 -11.01
CA LYS A 85 -14.52 2.35 -11.73
C LYS A 85 -16.04 2.42 -11.90
N ARG A 86 -16.77 2.83 -10.85
CA ARG A 86 -18.23 2.97 -10.91
C ARG A 86 -18.65 4.04 -11.92
N GLU A 87 -18.05 5.23 -11.83
CA GLU A 87 -18.35 6.35 -12.72
C GLU A 87 -17.97 6.03 -14.17
N GLN A 88 -16.86 5.33 -14.40
CA GLN A 88 -16.50 4.84 -15.73
C GLN A 88 -17.58 3.89 -16.30
N ALA A 89 -18.05 2.93 -15.51
CA ALA A 89 -19.08 1.98 -15.93
C ALA A 89 -20.43 2.66 -16.22
N GLU A 90 -20.81 3.65 -15.42
CA GLU A 90 -22.03 4.44 -15.64
C GLU A 90 -21.97 5.23 -16.96
N LEU A 91 -20.82 5.84 -17.28
CA LEU A 91 -20.63 6.53 -18.55
C LEU A 91 -20.68 5.58 -19.74
N GLU A 92 -19.99 4.43 -19.65
CA GLU A 92 -20.02 3.41 -20.69
C GLU A 92 -21.42 2.84 -20.92
N ALA A 93 -22.29 2.84 -19.91
CA ALA A 93 -23.68 2.43 -20.02
C ALA A 93 -24.58 3.49 -20.67
N LEU A 94 -24.27 4.78 -20.50
CA LEU A 94 -25.01 5.90 -21.10
C LEU A 94 -24.63 6.15 -22.57
N GLU A 95 -23.45 5.70 -22.99
CA GLU A 95 -22.96 5.80 -24.38
C GLU A 95 -23.38 4.60 -25.26
N ARG A 96 -24.09 3.62 -24.69
CA ARG A 96 -24.69 2.46 -25.40
C ARG A 96 -26.15 2.67 -25.71
#